data_AF-A0A960I7P5-F1
#
_entry.id   AF-A0A960I7P5-F1
#
_cell.length_a   1.000
_cell.length_b   1.000
_cell.length_c   1.000
_cell.angle_alpha   90.00
_cell.angle_beta   90.00
_cell.angle_gamma   90.00
#
_symmetry.space_group_name_H-M   'P 1'
#
loop_
_entity.id
_entity.type
_entity.pdbx_description
1 polymer ?
#
loop_
_entity_poly.entity_id
_entity_poly.type
_entity_poly.pdbx_seq_one_letter_code
_entity_poly.pdbx_strand_id
1 'polypeptide(L)'
;MSASGARGPRADGSSRAGPAPRDLILFLPVLGAAVASARGHRGVALVLVAVALAAVVARIVLGPRVHEPIARLVRALEAALTWAMVGLLWCLIVVPGWLVHQVRSIGGRRPGEAGGWVASPKVGRLSRAFGSPAGSERTRGSMVLQALGLVVVLLVADLAVGVTWQHVTRSRVGEALGIGRDGTHHDPRADAPALADAPWADGQRRDMQRLPQAYWPFVGNRPVDFSSETVNTHGWERRSYQATGDDDRPVVAFFGGSTTFGEGQRDEHTIPSEIARLAEAAGTPIRVINYGQRSWTAWQESILFDQVTAQPDAQDLPDLVVFYDGANEVLQQEQASTAGWPTIYNVDGIARSLTGRDAGASTADGFTGRSVAGQLSDWYTSRSMVFRAARSIRGAFGESRATEPAPQRTDLDQVGRDAATVYLRASDIVRSTAERRGIGVHLFWQPVPDWRRNVAVVTATDLVREDDDIAVIIDALDGHQDVYFDQVHTNEVGARIVAERMWATLAPEVARAR
;
A
#
# COMPACT_ATOMS: atom_id res chain seq x y z
N MET A 1 24.66 -8.41 -87.55
CA MET A 1 24.28 -7.05 -87.12
C MET A 1 22.86 -7.10 -86.56
N SER A 2 22.67 -6.41 -85.43
CA SER A 2 21.42 -6.02 -84.75
C SER A 2 20.29 -5.62 -85.74
N ALA A 3 18.98 -5.64 -85.45
CA ALA A 3 18.29 -5.51 -84.18
C ALA A 3 16.78 -5.87 -84.31
N SER A 4 16.16 -6.12 -83.15
CA SER A 4 14.87 -5.55 -82.74
C SER A 4 13.57 -6.06 -83.39
N GLY A 5 12.95 -7.06 -82.75
CA GLY A 5 11.52 -7.36 -82.84
C GLY A 5 10.85 -7.27 -81.46
N ALA A 6 10.00 -6.26 -81.28
CA ALA A 6 9.26 -5.96 -80.05
C ALA A 6 8.19 -7.02 -79.74
N ARG A 7 8.11 -7.47 -78.48
CA ARG A 7 6.99 -8.25 -77.92
C ARG A 7 6.25 -7.39 -76.90
N GLY A 8 4.92 -7.32 -77.05
CA GLY A 8 3.99 -6.66 -76.13
C GLY A 8 3.92 -7.32 -74.74
N PRO A 9 3.26 -6.63 -73.79
CA PRO A 9 3.36 -6.90 -72.36
C PRO A 9 2.54 -8.14 -71.95
N ARG A 10 3.16 -9.05 -71.20
CA ARG A 10 2.45 -10.09 -70.43
C ARG A 10 1.94 -9.47 -69.13
N ALA A 11 0.66 -9.63 -68.87
CA ALA A 11 0.01 -9.24 -67.63
C ALA A 11 0.53 -10.09 -66.47
N ASP A 12 1.08 -9.43 -65.45
CA ASP A 12 1.46 -10.00 -64.17
C ASP A 12 0.21 -10.19 -63.30
N GLY A 13 -0.40 -11.37 -63.37
CA GLY A 13 -1.50 -11.78 -62.51
C GLY A 13 -1.01 -12.23 -61.14
N SER A 14 -0.50 -11.32 -60.33
CA SER A 14 -0.27 -11.59 -58.90
C SER A 14 -1.56 -11.33 -58.12
N SER A 15 -2.42 -12.35 -58.01
CA SER A 15 -3.51 -12.32 -57.04
C SER A 15 -2.90 -12.30 -55.63
N ARG A 16 -2.92 -11.13 -54.97
CA ARG A 16 -2.68 -11.04 -53.52
C ARG A 16 -3.74 -11.87 -52.81
N ALA A 17 -3.38 -13.09 -52.42
CA ALA A 17 -4.15 -13.85 -51.46
C ALA A 17 -4.19 -13.06 -50.16
N GLY A 18 -5.38 -12.66 -49.70
CA GLY A 18 -5.57 -12.12 -48.36
C GLY A 18 -5.09 -13.12 -47.30
N PRO A 19 -4.77 -12.66 -46.08
CA PRO A 19 -4.30 -13.55 -45.02
C PRO A 19 -5.29 -14.71 -44.82
N ALA A 20 -4.77 -15.93 -44.78
CA ALA A 20 -5.57 -17.13 -44.58
C ALA A 20 -6.37 -17.01 -43.26
N PRO A 21 -7.55 -17.62 -43.13
CA PRO A 21 -8.41 -17.52 -41.94
C PRO A 21 -7.74 -17.93 -40.61
N ARG A 22 -6.57 -18.57 -40.65
CA ARG A 22 -5.75 -18.93 -39.49
C ARG A 22 -5.00 -17.75 -38.86
N ASP A 23 -4.81 -16.64 -39.55
CA ASP A 23 -4.07 -15.48 -39.02
C ASP A 23 -4.98 -14.49 -38.26
N LEU A 24 -6.31 -14.60 -38.39
CA LEU A 24 -7.27 -13.76 -37.66
C LEU A 24 -7.25 -13.99 -36.14
N ILE A 25 -6.90 -15.21 -35.69
CA ILE A 25 -6.91 -15.57 -34.26
C ILE A 25 -5.85 -14.78 -33.46
N LEU A 26 -4.74 -14.39 -34.09
CA LEU A 26 -3.69 -13.58 -33.45
C LEU A 26 -4.10 -12.13 -33.20
N PHE A 27 -5.17 -11.65 -33.84
CA PHE A 27 -5.70 -10.30 -33.64
C PHE A 27 -6.73 -10.23 -32.51
N LEU A 28 -7.28 -11.36 -32.04
CA LEU A 28 -8.27 -11.39 -30.96
C LEU A 28 -7.77 -10.80 -29.62
N PRO A 29 -6.53 -11.09 -29.16
CA PRO A 29 -6.03 -10.48 -27.92
C PRO A 29 -5.74 -8.97 -28.10
N VAL A 30 -5.32 -8.53 -29.29
CA VAL A 30 -5.13 -7.10 -29.60
C VAL A 30 -6.45 -6.35 -29.63
N LEU A 31 -7.50 -6.97 -30.19
CA LEU A 31 -8.85 -6.42 -30.17
C LEU A 31 -9.41 -6.36 -28.74
N GLY A 32 -9.21 -7.42 -27.96
CA GLY A 32 -9.59 -7.46 -26.54
C GLY A 32 -8.84 -6.42 -25.70
N ALA A 33 -7.56 -6.17 -26.00
CA ALA A 33 -6.77 -5.12 -25.37
C ALA A 33 -7.31 -3.72 -25.67
N ALA A 34 -7.68 -3.45 -26.92
CA ALA A 34 -8.28 -2.18 -27.32
C ALA A 34 -9.62 -1.94 -26.58
N VAL A 35 -10.47 -2.96 -26.49
CA VAL A 35 -11.74 -2.89 -25.73
C VAL A 35 -11.50 -2.70 -24.23
N ALA A 36 -10.54 -3.41 -23.64
CA ALA A 36 -10.21 -3.27 -22.22
C ALA A 36 -9.65 -1.88 -21.89
N SER A 37 -8.82 -1.32 -22.78
CA SER A 37 -8.27 0.03 -22.64
C SER A 37 -9.35 1.11 -22.75
N ALA A 38 -10.26 0.98 -23.72
CA ALA A 38 -11.38 1.90 -23.91
C ALA A 38 -12.36 1.92 -22.71
N ARG A 39 -12.40 0.85 -21.90
CA ARG A 39 -13.18 0.77 -20.66
C ARG A 39 -12.40 1.13 -19.40
N GLY A 40 -11.18 1.66 -19.52
CA GLY A 40 -10.35 2.09 -18.40
C GLY A 40 -9.54 0.98 -17.71
N HIS A 41 -9.63 -0.27 -18.17
CA HIS A 41 -8.91 -1.42 -17.60
C HIS A 41 -7.52 -1.58 -18.22
N ARG A 42 -6.64 -0.59 -17.98
CA ARG A 42 -5.30 -0.50 -18.60
C ARG A 42 -4.40 -1.72 -18.30
N GLY A 43 -4.54 -2.34 -17.13
CA GLY A 43 -3.78 -3.54 -16.77
C GLY A 43 -4.13 -4.78 -17.60
N VAL A 44 -5.43 -5.00 -17.86
CA VAL A 44 -5.91 -6.12 -18.68
C VAL A 44 -5.49 -5.94 -20.14
N ALA A 45 -5.54 -4.70 -20.64
CA ALA A 45 -5.06 -4.37 -21.98
C ALA A 45 -3.57 -4.70 -22.16
N LEU A 46 -2.73 -4.38 -21.17
CA LEU A 46 -1.30 -4.64 -21.23
C LEU A 46 -0.97 -6.14 -21.25
N VAL A 47 -1.69 -6.93 -20.45
CA VAL A 47 -1.55 -8.40 -20.42
C VAL A 47 -1.94 -9.02 -21.77
N LEU A 48 -3.06 -8.59 -22.35
CA LEU A 48 -3.53 -9.10 -23.64
C LEU A 48 -2.58 -8.76 -24.79
N VAL A 49 -1.99 -7.55 -24.80
CA VAL A 49 -0.92 -7.19 -25.74
C VAL A 49 0.32 -8.04 -25.54
N ALA A 50 0.72 -8.28 -24.29
CA ALA A 50 1.88 -9.11 -23.99
C ALA A 50 1.68 -10.57 -24.41
N VAL A 51 0.47 -11.12 -24.26
CA VAL A 51 0.09 -12.46 -24.74
C VAL A 51 0.10 -12.53 -26.27
N ALA A 52 -0.40 -11.50 -26.97
CA ALA A 52 -0.32 -11.42 -28.43
C ALA A 52 1.14 -11.39 -28.90
N LEU A 53 1.98 -10.57 -28.25
CA LEU A 53 3.41 -10.48 -28.56
C LEU A 53 4.11 -11.83 -28.30
N ALA A 54 3.83 -12.48 -27.18
CA ALA A 54 4.38 -13.79 -26.84
C ALA A 54 3.96 -14.87 -27.86
N ALA A 55 2.72 -14.86 -28.34
CA ALA A 55 2.24 -15.79 -29.36
C ALA A 55 2.91 -15.56 -30.73
N VAL A 56 3.10 -14.29 -31.12
CA VAL A 56 3.83 -13.91 -32.34
C VAL A 56 5.30 -14.32 -32.25
N VAL A 57 5.95 -14.03 -31.11
CA VAL A 57 7.33 -14.41 -30.85
C VAL A 57 7.47 -15.94 -30.82
N ALA A 58 6.57 -16.67 -30.15
CA ALA A 58 6.57 -18.12 -30.12
C ALA A 58 6.44 -18.74 -31.53
N ARG A 59 5.59 -18.16 -32.38
CA ARG A 59 5.42 -18.58 -33.78
C ARG A 59 6.67 -18.34 -34.63
N ILE A 60 7.39 -17.24 -34.38
CA ILE A 60 8.64 -16.91 -35.06
C ILE A 60 9.81 -17.77 -34.54
N VAL A 61 9.81 -18.12 -33.25
CA VAL A 61 10.92 -18.74 -32.53
C VAL A 61 10.93 -20.28 -32.59
N LEU A 62 9.78 -20.95 -32.50
CA LEU A 62 9.73 -22.41 -32.28
C LEU A 62 9.78 -23.29 -33.55
N GLY A 63 9.67 -22.71 -34.74
CA GLY A 63 9.89 -23.40 -36.02
C GLY A 63 9.04 -24.66 -36.27
N PRO A 64 9.26 -25.38 -37.40
CA PRO A 64 8.38 -26.46 -37.86
C PRO A 64 8.34 -27.70 -36.96
N ARG A 65 9.32 -27.90 -36.07
CA ARG A 65 9.45 -29.14 -35.29
C ARG A 65 8.63 -29.18 -34.00
N VAL A 66 8.21 -28.02 -33.47
CA VAL A 66 7.28 -27.94 -32.33
C VAL A 66 5.83 -27.74 -32.80
N HIS A 67 5.64 -27.39 -34.08
CA HIS A 67 4.33 -27.25 -34.71
C HIS A 67 3.51 -28.54 -34.67
N GLU A 68 4.12 -29.72 -34.70
CA GLU A 68 3.36 -30.96 -34.86
C GLU A 68 2.63 -31.46 -33.60
N PRO A 69 3.27 -31.47 -32.40
CA PRO A 69 2.56 -31.75 -31.15
C PRO A 69 1.61 -30.62 -30.75
N ILE A 70 2.01 -29.35 -30.95
CA ILE A 70 1.13 -28.20 -30.63
C ILE A 70 -0.04 -28.14 -31.62
N ALA A 71 0.16 -28.35 -32.92
CA ALA A 71 -0.95 -28.42 -33.87
C ALA A 71 -1.81 -29.66 -33.65
N ARG A 72 -1.28 -30.76 -33.11
CA ARG A 72 -2.11 -31.89 -32.65
C ARG A 72 -2.98 -31.48 -31.47
N LEU A 73 -2.43 -30.77 -30.49
CA LEU A 73 -3.18 -30.27 -29.34
C LEU A 73 -4.24 -29.23 -29.77
N VAL A 74 -3.87 -28.28 -30.64
CA VAL A 74 -4.78 -27.28 -31.19
C VAL A 74 -5.85 -27.94 -32.04
N ARG A 75 -5.54 -28.93 -32.88
CA ARG A 75 -6.56 -29.69 -33.63
C ARG A 75 -7.48 -30.50 -32.71
N ALA A 76 -6.97 -31.04 -31.61
CA ALA A 76 -7.78 -31.74 -30.61
C ALA A 76 -8.73 -30.76 -29.89
N LEU A 77 -8.24 -29.56 -29.54
CA LEU A 77 -9.04 -28.48 -28.96
C LEU A 77 -10.06 -27.92 -29.96
N GLU A 78 -9.67 -27.66 -31.20
CA GLU A 78 -10.56 -27.24 -32.28
C GLU A 78 -11.64 -28.29 -32.54
N ALA A 79 -11.28 -29.58 -32.57
CA ALA A 79 -12.24 -30.66 -32.72
C ALA A 79 -13.19 -30.73 -31.51
N ALA A 80 -12.69 -30.64 -30.29
CA ALA A 80 -13.51 -30.64 -29.08
C ALA A 80 -14.47 -29.43 -29.03
N LEU A 81 -13.99 -28.24 -29.39
CA LEU A 81 -14.79 -27.02 -29.44
C LEU A 81 -15.82 -27.10 -30.58
N THR A 82 -15.44 -27.63 -31.74
CA THR A 82 -16.34 -27.84 -32.87
C THR A 82 -17.42 -28.86 -32.50
N TRP A 83 -17.07 -29.98 -31.84
CA TRP A 83 -18.04 -30.95 -31.34
C TRP A 83 -18.95 -30.36 -30.27
N ALA A 84 -18.42 -29.53 -29.36
CA ALA A 84 -19.22 -28.83 -28.37
C ALA A 84 -20.18 -27.85 -29.03
N MET A 85 -19.73 -27.04 -30.00
CA MET A 85 -20.55 -26.06 -30.70
C MET A 85 -21.59 -26.72 -31.64
N VAL A 86 -21.21 -27.75 -32.38
CA VAL A 86 -22.13 -28.54 -33.22
C VAL A 86 -23.13 -29.28 -32.34
N GLY A 87 -22.70 -29.82 -31.20
CA GLY A 87 -23.57 -30.41 -30.20
C GLY A 87 -24.55 -29.39 -29.62
N LEU A 88 -24.09 -28.18 -29.29
CA LEU A 88 -24.93 -27.08 -28.81
C LEU A 88 -25.92 -26.63 -29.88
N LEU A 89 -25.48 -26.48 -31.12
CA LEU A 89 -26.32 -26.15 -32.27
C LEU A 89 -27.39 -27.23 -32.49
N TRP A 90 -27.01 -28.50 -32.37
CA TRP A 90 -27.96 -29.60 -32.46
C TRP A 90 -28.97 -29.57 -31.31
N CYS A 91 -28.52 -29.46 -30.07
CA CYS A 91 -29.41 -29.46 -28.90
C CYS A 91 -30.32 -28.24 -28.83
N LEU A 92 -29.86 -27.06 -29.25
CA LEU A 92 -30.61 -25.81 -29.09
C LEU A 92 -31.41 -25.40 -30.32
N ILE A 93 -30.99 -25.82 -31.52
CA ILE A 93 -31.60 -25.36 -32.77
C ILE A 93 -32.16 -26.53 -33.57
N VAL A 94 -31.33 -27.55 -33.86
CA VAL A 94 -31.74 -28.63 -34.77
C VAL A 94 -32.76 -29.57 -34.11
N VAL A 95 -32.53 -30.01 -32.88
CA VAL A 95 -33.40 -30.93 -32.13
C VAL A 95 -34.73 -30.26 -31.79
N PRO A 96 -34.77 -29.02 -31.25
CA PRO A 96 -36.02 -28.32 -31.03
C PRO A 96 -36.75 -28.01 -32.34
N GLY A 97 -36.04 -27.60 -33.39
CA GLY A 97 -36.62 -27.36 -34.71
C GLY A 97 -37.20 -28.63 -35.35
N TRP A 98 -36.50 -29.77 -35.21
CA TRP A 98 -36.96 -31.08 -35.65
C TRP A 98 -38.16 -31.57 -34.83
N LEU A 99 -38.16 -31.37 -33.51
CA LEU A 99 -39.31 -31.65 -32.64
C LEU A 99 -40.52 -30.81 -33.02
N VAL A 100 -40.34 -29.50 -33.25
CA VAL A 100 -41.40 -28.61 -33.73
C VAL A 100 -41.88 -29.02 -35.12
N HIS A 101 -40.98 -29.43 -36.02
CA HIS A 101 -41.36 -29.95 -37.33
C HIS A 101 -42.12 -31.29 -37.21
N GLN A 102 -41.70 -32.21 -36.35
CA GLN A 102 -42.41 -33.48 -36.12
C GLN A 102 -43.78 -33.26 -35.52
N VAL A 103 -43.90 -32.40 -34.51
CA VAL A 103 -45.19 -32.00 -33.94
C VAL A 103 -46.11 -31.36 -34.99
N ARG A 104 -45.54 -30.59 -35.93
CA ARG A 104 -46.28 -30.01 -37.07
C ARG A 104 -46.59 -30.99 -38.20
N SER A 105 -45.78 -32.03 -38.41
CA SER A 105 -45.94 -33.00 -39.50
C SER A 105 -46.81 -34.21 -39.14
N ILE A 106 -47.17 -34.37 -37.86
CA ILE A 106 -48.24 -35.28 -37.40
C ILE A 106 -49.61 -34.92 -38.01
N GLY A 107 -49.78 -33.70 -38.55
CA GLY A 107 -51.02 -33.23 -39.19
C GLY A 107 -51.12 -33.39 -40.71
N GLY A 108 -50.16 -34.01 -41.42
CA GLY A 108 -50.25 -34.08 -42.88
C GLY A 108 -49.17 -34.91 -43.55
N ARG A 109 -49.37 -36.23 -43.59
CA ARG A 109 -48.66 -37.11 -44.54
C ARG A 109 -49.55 -37.36 -45.76
N ARG A 110 -49.13 -36.90 -46.93
CA ARG A 110 -49.44 -37.59 -48.20
C ARG A 110 -48.19 -38.37 -48.61
N PRO A 111 -48.30 -39.67 -48.94
CA PRO A 111 -47.16 -40.48 -49.34
C PRO A 111 -46.85 -40.27 -50.82
N GLY A 112 -45.60 -40.00 -51.16
CA GLY A 112 -45.14 -40.02 -52.54
C GLY A 112 -43.69 -39.56 -52.70
N GLU A 113 -42.89 -40.41 -53.35
CA GLU A 113 -41.66 -40.09 -54.09
C GLU A 113 -40.36 -40.04 -53.24
N ALA A 114 -39.61 -41.14 -53.12
CA ALA A 114 -38.60 -41.66 -54.07
C ALA A 114 -37.49 -40.60 -54.32
N GLY A 115 -36.25 -40.73 -53.86
CA GLY A 115 -35.35 -41.87 -54.01
C GLY A 115 -34.35 -41.57 -55.13
N GLY A 116 -33.18 -41.02 -54.79
CA GLY A 116 -32.13 -40.75 -55.77
C GLY A 116 -30.76 -40.48 -55.13
N TRP A 117 -29.90 -41.50 -55.10
CA TRP A 117 -28.50 -41.39 -54.71
C TRP A 117 -27.67 -40.88 -55.90
N VAL A 118 -26.79 -39.89 -55.68
CA VAL A 118 -25.81 -39.43 -56.67
C VAL A 118 -24.40 -39.86 -56.22
N ALA A 119 -23.73 -40.64 -57.07
CA ALA A 119 -22.37 -41.14 -56.85
C ALA A 119 -21.31 -40.04 -57.07
N SER A 120 -20.29 -40.00 -56.21
CA SER A 120 -19.14 -39.09 -56.33
C SER A 120 -17.94 -39.80 -56.98
N PRO A 121 -17.22 -39.18 -57.94
CA PRO A 121 -16.12 -39.84 -58.64
C PRO A 121 -14.82 -39.85 -57.81
N LYS A 122 -14.14 -40.99 -57.83
CA LYS A 122 -12.83 -41.25 -57.21
C LYS A 122 -11.75 -40.38 -57.88
N VAL A 123 -11.07 -39.54 -57.10
CA VAL A 123 -9.86 -38.83 -57.54
C VAL A 123 -8.61 -39.65 -57.18
N GLY A 124 -7.82 -39.95 -58.21
CA GLY A 124 -6.63 -40.78 -58.15
C GLY A 124 -5.46 -40.16 -57.38
N ARG A 125 -4.71 -41.03 -56.70
CA ARG A 125 -3.38 -40.76 -56.16
C ARG A 125 -2.44 -40.29 -57.26
N LEU A 126 -1.82 -39.12 -57.08
CA LEU A 126 -0.59 -38.73 -57.78
C LEU A 126 0.55 -38.54 -56.79
N SER A 127 1.72 -38.85 -57.32
CA SER A 127 2.92 -39.37 -56.70
C SER A 127 3.83 -38.34 -56.00
N ARG A 128 4.56 -38.87 -55.02
CA ARG A 128 5.77 -38.38 -54.35
C ARG A 128 6.67 -37.50 -55.23
N ALA A 129 7.11 -36.36 -54.68
CA ALA A 129 8.36 -35.69 -55.04
C ALA A 129 9.23 -35.58 -53.78
N PHE A 130 10.41 -36.20 -53.83
CA PHE A 130 11.46 -36.10 -52.82
C PHE A 130 12.17 -34.75 -52.95
N GLY A 131 12.02 -33.90 -51.93
CA GLY A 131 12.92 -32.77 -51.67
C GLY A 131 13.41 -32.88 -50.23
N SER A 132 14.67 -33.24 -50.04
CA SER A 132 15.31 -33.16 -48.71
C SER A 132 15.34 -31.70 -48.26
N PRO A 133 14.90 -31.34 -47.04
CA PRO A 133 15.11 -29.99 -46.55
C PRO A 133 16.60 -29.82 -46.26
N ALA A 134 17.21 -28.84 -46.93
CA ALA A 134 18.55 -28.36 -46.62
C ALA A 134 18.65 -28.07 -45.11
N GLY A 135 19.66 -28.64 -44.45
CA GLY A 135 19.95 -28.35 -43.06
C GLY A 135 20.23 -26.86 -42.91
N SER A 136 19.34 -26.13 -42.25
CA SER A 136 19.59 -24.75 -41.87
C SER A 136 20.73 -24.75 -40.84
N GLU A 137 21.91 -24.28 -41.23
CA GLU A 137 22.95 -23.92 -40.27
C GLU A 137 22.37 -22.89 -39.29
N ARG A 138 22.18 -23.32 -38.03
CA ARG A 138 21.84 -22.43 -36.93
C ARG A 138 23.04 -21.50 -36.69
N THR A 139 23.01 -20.31 -37.28
CA THR A 139 23.95 -19.24 -36.93
C THR A 139 23.78 -18.88 -35.46
N ARG A 140 24.88 -18.66 -34.72
CA ARG A 140 24.88 -18.34 -33.28
C ARG A 140 23.91 -17.19 -32.91
N GLY A 141 23.64 -16.26 -33.83
CA GLY A 141 22.66 -15.18 -33.66
C GLY A 141 21.21 -15.67 -33.48
N SER A 142 20.82 -16.77 -34.14
CA SER A 142 19.50 -17.39 -33.95
C SER A 142 19.34 -17.94 -32.53
N MET A 143 20.36 -18.55 -31.96
CA MET A 143 20.29 -19.08 -30.59
C MET A 143 20.22 -17.97 -29.54
N VAL A 144 20.93 -16.86 -29.73
CA VAL A 144 20.86 -15.69 -28.84
C VAL A 144 19.48 -15.03 -28.88
N LEU A 145 18.89 -14.87 -30.07
CA LEU A 145 17.53 -14.34 -30.22
C LEU A 145 16.45 -15.28 -29.67
N GLN A 146 16.63 -16.61 -29.82
CA GLN A 146 15.74 -17.62 -29.22
C GLN A 146 15.82 -17.61 -27.68
N ALA A 147 17.02 -17.47 -27.12
CA ALA A 147 17.21 -17.33 -25.68
C ALA A 147 16.60 -16.02 -25.15
N LEU A 148 16.82 -14.89 -25.82
CA LEU A 148 16.20 -13.61 -25.49
C LEU A 148 14.67 -13.66 -25.56
N GLY A 149 14.11 -14.28 -26.60
CA GLY A 149 12.65 -14.44 -26.74
C GLY A 149 12.05 -15.30 -25.63
N LEU A 150 12.71 -16.40 -25.26
CA LEU A 150 12.29 -17.23 -24.14
C LEU A 150 12.36 -16.47 -22.81
N VAL A 151 13.42 -15.70 -22.58
CA VAL A 151 13.55 -14.84 -21.39
C VAL A 151 12.40 -13.84 -21.33
N VAL A 152 12.08 -13.14 -22.42
CA VAL A 152 10.95 -12.20 -22.46
C VAL A 152 9.61 -12.88 -22.13
N VAL A 153 9.35 -14.06 -22.69
CA VAL A 153 8.12 -14.82 -22.39
C VAL A 153 8.05 -15.22 -20.91
N LEU A 154 9.16 -15.67 -20.33
CA LEU A 154 9.23 -16.02 -18.92
C LEU A 154 9.04 -14.81 -18.01
N LEU A 155 9.63 -13.65 -18.35
CA LEU A 155 9.45 -12.39 -17.62
C LEU A 155 7.99 -11.92 -17.66
N VAL A 156 7.33 -12.02 -18.82
CA VAL A 156 5.91 -11.66 -18.97
C VAL A 156 5.01 -12.61 -18.19
N ALA A 157 5.29 -13.92 -18.23
CA ALA A 157 4.53 -14.92 -17.48
C ALA A 157 4.68 -14.71 -15.97
N ASP A 158 5.91 -14.49 -15.48
CA ASP A 158 6.19 -14.17 -14.08
C ASP A 158 5.45 -12.90 -13.62
N LEU A 159 5.45 -11.85 -14.45
CA LEU A 159 4.73 -10.62 -14.17
C LEU A 159 3.20 -10.84 -14.16
N ALA A 160 2.67 -11.58 -15.13
CA ALA A 160 1.24 -11.87 -15.23
C ALA A 160 0.77 -12.68 -14.02
N VAL A 161 1.52 -13.69 -13.60
CA VAL A 161 1.26 -14.48 -12.39
C VAL A 161 1.38 -13.61 -11.16
N GLY A 162 2.38 -12.72 -11.04
CA GLY A 162 2.52 -11.83 -9.89
C GLY A 162 1.37 -10.82 -9.74
N VAL A 163 0.89 -10.27 -10.85
CA VAL A 163 -0.27 -9.36 -10.86
C VAL A 163 -1.58 -10.11 -10.56
N THR A 164 -1.79 -11.29 -11.15
CA THR A 164 -3.00 -12.10 -10.85
C THR A 164 -2.97 -12.67 -9.44
N TRP A 165 -1.81 -13.11 -8.94
CA TRP A 165 -1.60 -13.49 -7.55
C TRP A 165 -1.96 -12.33 -6.62
N GLN A 166 -1.55 -11.09 -6.91
CA GLN A 166 -1.96 -9.94 -6.10
C GLN A 166 -3.48 -9.70 -6.05
N HIS A 167 -4.24 -10.13 -7.06
CA HIS A 167 -5.70 -10.05 -7.06
C HIS A 167 -6.39 -11.27 -6.41
N VAL A 168 -5.85 -12.48 -6.57
CA VAL A 168 -6.41 -13.73 -6.05
C VAL A 168 -6.00 -14.01 -4.59
N THR A 169 -4.80 -13.59 -4.21
CA THR A 169 -4.23 -13.82 -2.87
C THR A 169 -4.79 -12.83 -1.84
N ARG A 170 -5.21 -11.64 -2.29
CA ARG A 170 -6.01 -10.70 -1.49
C ARG A 170 -7.33 -11.29 -1.01
N SER A 171 -7.89 -12.30 -1.70
CA SER A 171 -9.16 -12.91 -1.30
C SER A 171 -9.03 -14.24 -0.57
N ARG A 172 -7.99 -15.06 -0.83
CA ARG A 172 -7.87 -16.40 -0.23
C ARG A 172 -6.79 -16.57 0.84
N VAL A 173 -5.68 -15.83 0.76
CA VAL A 173 -4.64 -15.86 1.79
C VAL A 173 -4.93 -14.85 2.90
N GLY A 174 -5.70 -13.80 2.60
CA GLY A 174 -6.27 -12.92 3.62
C GLY A 174 -7.11 -13.70 4.65
N GLU A 175 -8.04 -14.55 4.19
CA GLU A 175 -8.82 -15.42 5.08
C GLU A 175 -7.96 -16.43 5.86
N ALA A 176 -6.86 -16.91 5.30
CA ALA A 176 -5.95 -17.85 5.97
C ALA A 176 -4.95 -17.18 6.95
N LEU A 177 -4.71 -15.88 6.81
CA LEU A 177 -3.83 -15.07 7.67
C LEU A 177 -4.60 -14.18 8.65
N GLY A 178 -5.93 -14.34 8.76
CA GLY A 178 -6.76 -13.53 9.65
C GLY A 178 -6.92 -12.06 9.19
N ILE A 179 -6.69 -11.77 7.91
CA ILE A 179 -6.95 -10.46 7.32
C ILE A 179 -8.44 -10.38 7.00
N GLY A 180 -9.16 -9.53 7.73
CA GLY A 180 -10.58 -9.23 7.55
C GLY A 180 -10.90 -8.73 6.13
N ARG A 181 -12.19 -8.78 5.78
CA ARG A 181 -12.70 -8.33 4.46
C ARG A 181 -12.42 -6.85 4.15
N ASP A 182 -12.10 -6.06 5.17
CA ASP A 182 -11.71 -4.66 5.10
C ASP A 182 -10.18 -4.44 4.95
N GLY A 183 -9.39 -5.51 4.87
CA GLY A 183 -7.93 -5.46 4.72
C GLY A 183 -7.18 -5.27 6.04
N THR A 184 -7.85 -5.29 7.18
CA THR A 184 -7.23 -5.23 8.51
C THR A 184 -6.87 -6.61 9.01
N HIS A 185 -5.92 -6.73 9.93
CA HIS A 185 -5.58 -7.99 10.61
C HIS A 185 -5.77 -7.88 12.12
N HIS A 186 -5.92 -9.00 12.81
CA HIS A 186 -5.90 -9.01 14.27
C HIS A 186 -4.54 -8.50 14.77
N ASP A 187 -4.56 -7.50 15.65
CA ASP A 187 -3.36 -6.97 16.30
C ASP A 187 -3.23 -7.62 17.69
N PRO A 188 -2.19 -8.43 17.95
CA PRO A 188 -2.05 -9.15 19.22
C PRO A 188 -2.02 -8.24 20.46
N ARG A 189 -1.74 -6.95 20.31
CA ARG A 189 -1.81 -5.98 21.41
C ARG A 189 -3.23 -5.80 21.95
N ALA A 190 -4.27 -6.07 21.15
CA ALA A 190 -5.65 -6.04 21.63
C ALA A 190 -5.91 -7.13 22.70
N ASP A 191 -5.11 -8.19 22.73
CA ASP A 191 -5.18 -9.27 23.73
C ASP A 191 -4.28 -9.02 24.95
N ALA A 192 -3.63 -7.85 25.02
CA ALA A 192 -2.77 -7.51 26.15
C ALA A 192 -3.58 -7.49 27.47
N PRO A 193 -2.99 -7.89 28.61
CA PRO A 193 -3.69 -7.89 29.89
C PRO A 193 -4.37 -6.57 30.24
N ALA A 194 -3.74 -5.45 29.89
CA ALA A 194 -4.29 -4.10 30.08
C ALA A 194 -5.62 -3.83 29.35
N LEU A 195 -5.92 -4.60 28.30
CA LEU A 195 -7.11 -4.47 27.46
C LEU A 195 -8.08 -5.65 27.60
N ALA A 196 -7.84 -6.57 28.56
CA ALA A 196 -8.66 -7.77 28.73
C ALA A 196 -10.16 -7.48 28.94
N ASP A 197 -10.48 -6.39 29.63
CA ASP A 197 -11.86 -5.96 29.92
C ASP A 197 -12.41 -4.95 28.89
N ALA A 198 -11.70 -4.72 27.78
CA ALA A 198 -12.07 -3.78 26.74
C ALA A 198 -12.61 -4.51 25.49
N PRO A 199 -13.92 -4.82 25.40
CA PRO A 199 -14.49 -5.54 24.26
C PRO A 199 -14.34 -4.79 22.91
N TRP A 200 -14.05 -3.49 22.97
CA TRP A 200 -13.81 -2.63 21.82
C TRP A 200 -12.34 -2.61 21.35
N ALA A 201 -11.39 -3.19 22.11
CA ALA A 201 -9.95 -3.06 21.85
C ALA A 201 -9.54 -3.55 20.46
N ASP A 202 -10.02 -4.73 20.06
CA ASP A 202 -9.77 -5.32 18.74
C ASP A 202 -10.37 -4.47 17.61
N GLY A 203 -11.59 -3.93 17.81
CA GLY A 203 -12.20 -2.96 16.91
C GLY A 203 -11.35 -1.70 16.74
N GLN A 204 -10.87 -1.15 17.84
CA GLN A 204 -10.04 0.05 17.84
C GLN A 204 -8.68 -0.18 17.18
N ARG A 205 -8.05 -1.34 17.37
CA ARG A 205 -6.82 -1.70 16.65
C ARG A 205 -7.05 -1.83 15.16
N ARG A 206 -8.21 -2.33 14.71
CA ARG A 206 -8.59 -2.28 13.29
C ARG A 206 -8.81 -0.87 12.80
N ASP A 207 -9.44 0.00 13.59
CA ASP A 207 -9.60 1.42 13.26
C ASP A 207 -8.23 2.08 13.04
N MET A 208 -7.25 1.82 13.91
CA MET A 208 -5.87 2.32 13.77
C MET A 208 -5.17 1.89 12.48
N GLN A 209 -5.48 0.70 11.96
CA GLN A 209 -4.92 0.22 10.69
C GLN A 209 -5.56 0.89 9.48
N ARG A 210 -6.77 1.46 9.62
CA ARG A 210 -7.54 2.05 8.53
C ARG A 210 -7.42 3.57 8.46
N LEU A 211 -6.84 4.21 9.47
CA LEU A 211 -6.68 5.67 9.52
C LEU A 211 -5.98 6.21 8.26
N PRO A 212 -6.69 6.97 7.42
CA PRO A 212 -6.11 7.56 6.23
C PRO A 212 -5.20 8.73 6.60
N GLN A 213 -4.10 8.87 5.86
CA GLN A 213 -3.12 9.93 6.02
C GLN A 213 -2.77 10.50 4.64
N ALA A 214 -2.65 11.82 4.56
CA ALA A 214 -2.15 12.53 3.38
C ALA A 214 -0.78 13.14 3.68
N TYR A 215 0.01 13.47 2.66
CA TYR A 215 1.24 14.24 2.86
C TYR A 215 0.90 15.69 3.25
N TRP A 216 1.66 16.26 4.18
CA TRP A 216 1.60 17.69 4.51
C TRP A 216 3.02 18.28 4.62
N PRO A 217 3.27 19.46 4.01
CA PRO A 217 4.60 20.07 4.04
C PRO A 217 5.16 20.22 5.46
N PHE A 218 6.46 19.92 5.59
CA PHE A 218 7.29 20.06 6.82
C PHE A 218 6.98 19.11 7.98
N VAL A 219 5.74 18.64 8.13
CA VAL A 219 5.33 17.69 9.19
C VAL A 219 5.10 16.27 8.67
N GLY A 220 5.24 16.04 7.36
CA GLY A 220 5.26 14.71 6.75
C GLY A 220 3.88 14.18 6.42
N ASN A 221 3.05 13.93 7.42
CA ASN A 221 1.69 13.43 7.26
C ASN A 221 0.64 14.37 7.85
N ARG A 222 -0.61 14.23 7.40
CA ARG A 222 -1.79 14.89 7.94
C ARG A 222 -2.92 13.88 8.03
N PRO A 223 -3.66 13.82 9.15
CA PRO A 223 -4.86 13.00 9.25
C PRO A 223 -5.89 13.44 8.21
N VAL A 224 -6.57 12.45 7.65
CA VAL A 224 -7.76 12.66 6.82
C VAL A 224 -8.98 12.30 7.64
N ASP A 225 -10.10 12.93 7.33
CA ASP A 225 -11.38 12.65 7.99
C ASP A 225 -11.68 11.16 8.01
N PHE A 226 -11.97 10.66 9.21
CA PHE A 226 -12.24 9.26 9.47
C PHE A 226 -13.28 9.15 10.57
N SER A 227 -14.16 8.17 10.44
CA SER A 227 -15.19 7.92 11.44
C SER A 227 -15.38 6.42 11.65
N SER A 228 -15.42 6.06 12.93
CA SER A 228 -15.64 4.71 13.42
C SER A 228 -16.27 4.77 14.81
N GLU A 229 -16.56 3.61 15.39
CA GLU A 229 -17.12 3.52 16.74
C GLU A 229 -16.14 4.02 17.81
N THR A 230 -14.83 3.82 17.61
CA THR A 230 -13.83 4.10 18.65
C THR A 230 -12.92 5.28 18.34
N VAL A 231 -12.83 5.67 17.06
CA VAL A 231 -11.88 6.67 16.56
C VAL A 231 -12.53 7.56 15.51
N ASN A 232 -12.54 8.86 15.77
CA ASN A 232 -13.04 9.86 14.84
C ASN A 232 -12.03 11.01 14.70
N THR A 233 -11.72 11.37 13.46
CA THR A 233 -10.85 12.50 13.11
C THR A 233 -11.56 13.43 12.14
N HIS A 234 -11.40 14.73 12.32
CA HIS A 234 -11.89 15.76 11.40
C HIS A 234 -10.83 16.85 11.25
N GLY A 235 -10.35 17.09 10.03
CA GLY A 235 -9.22 17.97 9.83
C GLY A 235 -7.99 17.48 10.60
N TRP A 236 -7.44 18.32 11.48
CA TRP A 236 -6.32 17.96 12.37
C TRP A 236 -6.78 17.34 13.69
N GLU A 237 -8.07 17.37 13.98
CA GLU A 237 -8.60 17.11 15.30
C GLU A 237 -9.00 15.65 15.47
N ARG A 238 -8.55 15.07 16.57
CA ARG A 238 -9.10 13.86 17.15
C ARG A 238 -10.34 14.23 17.97
N ARG A 239 -11.50 13.64 17.67
CA ARG A 239 -12.70 13.84 18.49
C ARG A 239 -12.40 13.49 19.95
N SER A 240 -12.80 14.39 20.84
CA SER A 240 -12.62 14.30 22.29
C SER A 240 -13.93 14.61 22.99
N TYR A 241 -14.05 14.22 24.26
CA TYR A 241 -15.15 14.66 25.12
C TYR A 241 -15.24 16.19 25.14
N GLN A 242 -16.45 16.72 25.01
CA GLN A 242 -16.74 18.14 25.15
C GLN A 242 -17.73 18.29 26.30
N ALA A 243 -17.39 19.12 27.29
CA ALA A 243 -18.30 19.46 28.36
C ALA A 243 -19.60 20.07 27.82
N THR A 244 -20.69 19.95 28.57
CA THR A 244 -21.93 20.66 28.21
C THR A 244 -21.87 22.10 28.70
N GLY A 245 -22.30 23.07 27.89
CA GLY A 245 -22.27 24.48 28.29
C GLY A 245 -22.22 25.47 27.13
N ASP A 246 -22.13 26.75 27.48
CA ASP A 246 -22.08 27.88 26.54
C ASP A 246 -20.81 27.86 25.68
N ASP A 247 -20.85 28.57 24.55
CA ASP A 247 -19.76 28.64 23.57
C ASP A 247 -18.57 29.51 24.04
N ASP A 248 -18.74 30.32 25.10
CA ASP A 248 -17.75 31.29 25.64
C ASP A 248 -16.78 30.67 26.67
N ARG A 249 -16.47 29.39 26.51
CA ARG A 249 -15.60 28.64 27.44
C ARG A 249 -14.15 28.65 26.96
N PRO A 250 -13.18 28.59 27.88
CA PRO A 250 -11.77 28.55 27.51
C PRO A 250 -11.46 27.38 26.58
N VAL A 251 -10.65 27.66 25.58
CA VAL A 251 -10.22 26.72 24.55
C VAL A 251 -8.86 26.18 24.91
N VAL A 252 -8.78 24.88 25.14
CA VAL A 252 -7.52 24.19 25.48
C VAL A 252 -7.16 23.23 24.37
N ALA A 253 -6.04 23.50 23.69
CA ALA A 253 -5.55 22.65 22.60
C ALA A 253 -4.38 21.77 23.05
N PHE A 254 -4.46 20.48 22.72
CA PHE A 254 -3.49 19.47 23.11
C PHE A 254 -2.68 19.01 21.90
N PHE A 255 -1.37 19.01 22.05
CA PHE A 255 -0.39 18.52 21.08
C PHE A 255 0.36 17.33 21.69
N GLY A 256 0.81 16.42 20.85
CA GLY A 256 1.59 15.26 21.27
C GLY A 256 1.56 14.12 20.27
N GLY A 257 2.24 13.05 20.63
CA GLY A 257 2.32 11.82 19.85
C GLY A 257 1.04 10.96 19.87
N SER A 258 1.23 9.67 19.59
CA SER A 258 0.16 8.65 19.59
C SER A 258 -0.50 8.46 20.96
N THR A 259 0.18 8.82 22.04
CA THR A 259 -0.34 8.82 23.41
C THR A 259 -1.38 9.94 23.62
N THR A 260 -1.15 11.13 23.09
CA THR A 260 -2.14 12.24 23.08
C THR A 260 -3.27 11.98 22.09
N PHE A 261 -2.97 11.40 20.92
CA PHE A 261 -3.99 10.95 19.97
C PHE A 261 -4.94 9.89 20.56
N GLY A 262 -4.48 9.14 21.56
CA GLY A 262 -5.25 8.12 22.26
C GLY A 262 -5.22 6.74 21.60
N GLU A 263 -4.07 6.28 21.08
CA GLU A 263 -3.94 4.87 20.71
C GLU A 263 -4.23 3.97 21.93
N GLY A 264 -5.16 3.02 21.78
CA GLY A 264 -5.69 2.23 22.90
C GLY A 264 -6.79 2.89 23.75
N GLN A 265 -7.28 4.07 23.39
CA GLN A 265 -8.40 4.77 24.05
C GLN A 265 -9.51 5.16 23.05
N ARG A 266 -10.78 5.14 23.48
CA ARG A 266 -11.90 5.67 22.69
C ARG A 266 -11.94 7.20 22.74
N ASP A 267 -12.67 7.81 21.81
CA ASP A 267 -12.84 9.27 21.69
C ASP A 267 -13.04 9.98 23.04
N GLU A 268 -13.94 9.46 23.87
CA GLU A 268 -14.34 10.10 25.12
C GLU A 268 -13.41 9.81 26.31
N HIS A 269 -12.32 9.07 26.09
CA HIS A 269 -11.42 8.53 27.12
C HIS A 269 -9.93 8.78 26.81
N THR A 270 -9.64 9.67 25.87
CA THR A 270 -8.28 10.16 25.65
C THR A 270 -7.82 11.06 26.79
N ILE A 271 -6.51 11.25 26.98
CA ILE A 271 -5.98 12.19 28.00
C ILE A 271 -6.67 13.58 27.91
N PRO A 272 -6.82 14.21 26.72
CA PRO A 272 -7.56 15.47 26.60
C PRO A 272 -9.04 15.37 27.02
N SER A 273 -9.69 14.23 26.76
CA SER A 273 -11.09 14.00 27.16
C SER A 273 -11.25 13.85 28.67
N GLU A 274 -10.33 13.16 29.32
CA GLU A 274 -10.33 13.02 30.78
C GLU A 274 -10.04 14.37 31.46
N ILE A 275 -9.14 15.20 30.90
CA ILE A 275 -8.93 16.57 31.37
C ILE A 275 -10.20 17.43 31.21
N ALA A 276 -10.93 17.31 30.10
CA ALA A 276 -12.20 18.01 29.92
C ALA A 276 -13.23 17.65 31.00
N ARG A 277 -13.31 16.37 31.40
CA ARG A 277 -14.18 15.92 32.50
C ARG A 277 -13.73 16.48 33.85
N LEU A 278 -12.42 16.48 34.12
CA LEU A 278 -11.86 17.04 35.35
C LEU A 278 -12.14 18.55 35.45
N ALA A 279 -12.03 19.28 34.34
CA ALA A 279 -12.34 20.70 34.25
C ALA A 279 -13.83 21.00 34.49
N GLU A 280 -14.72 20.22 33.86
CA GLU A 280 -16.17 20.32 34.08
C GLU A 280 -16.53 20.02 35.54
N ALA A 281 -15.97 18.96 36.14
CA ALA A 281 -16.17 18.60 37.53
C ALA A 281 -15.64 19.68 38.51
N ALA A 282 -14.60 20.41 38.12
CA ALA A 282 -14.04 21.53 38.88
C ALA A 282 -14.84 22.84 38.72
N GLY A 283 -15.88 22.87 37.88
CA GLY A 283 -16.72 24.05 37.65
C GLY A 283 -16.18 25.03 36.60
N THR A 284 -15.17 24.62 35.83
CA THR A 284 -14.57 25.41 34.74
C THR A 284 -14.55 24.55 33.47
N PRO A 285 -15.71 24.28 32.84
CA PRO A 285 -15.75 23.49 31.62
C PRO A 285 -14.93 24.17 30.51
N ILE A 286 -14.24 23.37 29.70
CA ILE A 286 -13.39 23.83 28.61
C ILE A 286 -13.87 23.26 27.26
N ARG A 287 -13.50 23.94 26.18
CA ARG A 287 -13.55 23.38 24.83
C ARG A 287 -12.19 22.74 24.53
N VAL A 288 -12.18 21.43 24.29
CA VAL A 288 -10.93 20.71 24.03
C VAL A 288 -10.69 20.55 22.54
N ILE A 289 -9.47 20.84 22.11
CA ILE A 289 -9.00 20.49 20.78
C ILE A 289 -7.86 19.50 20.93
N ASN A 290 -7.97 18.30 20.33
CA ASN A 290 -6.89 17.32 20.38
C ASN A 290 -6.21 17.23 19.02
N TYR A 291 -5.04 17.84 18.90
CA TYR A 291 -4.17 17.81 17.73
C TYR A 291 -3.14 16.68 17.77
N GLY A 292 -3.21 15.76 18.74
CA GLY A 292 -2.27 14.65 18.86
C GLY A 292 -2.15 13.85 17.56
N GLN A 293 -0.96 13.37 17.21
CA GLN A 293 -0.71 12.65 15.97
C GLN A 293 0.20 11.44 16.17
N ARG A 294 -0.05 10.41 15.37
CA ARG A 294 0.66 9.13 15.51
C ARG A 294 2.12 9.28 15.11
N SER A 295 3.03 8.82 15.98
CA SER A 295 4.49 8.82 15.79
C SER A 295 5.14 10.20 15.62
N TRP A 296 4.44 11.27 16.00
CA TRP A 296 4.98 12.63 15.92
C TRP A 296 5.91 12.97 17.07
N THR A 297 6.89 13.82 16.78
CA THR A 297 7.77 14.45 17.76
C THR A 297 7.33 15.87 18.05
N ALA A 298 7.79 16.43 19.17
CA ALA A 298 7.59 17.83 19.53
C ALA A 298 8.03 18.80 18.42
N TRP A 299 9.00 18.42 17.58
CA TRP A 299 9.40 19.24 16.43
C TRP A 299 8.29 19.37 15.39
N GLN A 300 7.61 18.27 15.03
CA GLN A 300 6.49 18.32 14.08
C GLN A 300 5.31 19.10 14.68
N GLU A 301 5.09 18.95 15.98
CA GLU A 301 4.03 19.62 16.71
C GLU A 301 4.25 21.14 16.80
N SER A 302 5.47 21.58 17.05
CA SER A 302 5.81 23.02 17.06
C SER A 302 5.53 23.69 15.72
N ILE A 303 5.78 22.99 14.60
CA ILE A 303 5.46 23.46 13.25
C ILE A 303 3.95 23.51 13.05
N LEU A 304 3.21 22.47 13.46
CA LEU A 304 1.76 22.47 13.35
C LEU A 304 1.14 23.60 14.19
N PHE A 305 1.60 23.79 15.42
CA PHE A 305 1.14 24.85 16.31
C PHE A 305 1.30 26.23 15.66
N ASP A 306 2.45 26.53 15.07
CA ASP A 306 2.63 27.78 14.32
C ASP A 306 1.67 27.85 13.12
N GLN A 307 1.54 26.78 12.34
CA GLN A 307 0.66 26.75 11.17
C GLN A 307 -0.82 26.97 11.50
N VAL A 308 -1.35 26.33 12.55
CA VAL A 308 -2.78 26.45 12.92
C VAL A 308 -3.07 27.79 13.57
N THR A 309 -2.13 28.36 14.31
CA THR A 309 -2.30 29.69 14.91
C THR A 309 -2.04 30.82 13.91
N ALA A 310 -1.28 30.60 12.84
CA ALA A 310 -1.00 31.61 11.81
C ALA A 310 -2.15 31.85 10.80
N GLN A 311 -3.23 31.07 10.84
CA GLN A 311 -4.27 31.19 9.81
C GLN A 311 -5.07 32.51 9.98
N PRO A 312 -5.29 33.29 8.91
CA PRO A 312 -6.03 34.55 8.99
C PRO A 312 -7.46 34.40 9.50
N ASP A 313 -8.07 33.24 9.24
CA ASP A 313 -9.42 32.86 9.66
C ASP A 313 -9.40 31.86 10.83
N ALA A 314 -8.29 31.77 11.58
CA ALA A 314 -8.25 30.99 12.82
C ALA A 314 -9.27 31.58 13.80
N GLN A 315 -10.51 31.08 13.75
CA GLN A 315 -11.53 31.39 14.73
C GLN A 315 -11.03 30.85 16.07
N ASP A 316 -10.90 31.78 17.01
CA ASP A 316 -10.52 31.59 18.42
C ASP A 316 -9.20 30.82 18.60
N LEU A 317 -8.10 31.58 18.66
CA LEU A 317 -6.83 31.06 19.17
C LEU A 317 -7.08 30.35 20.52
N PRO A 318 -6.41 29.22 20.78
CA PRO A 318 -6.55 28.58 22.08
C PRO A 318 -6.07 29.51 23.19
N ASP A 319 -6.78 29.57 24.31
CA ASP A 319 -6.36 30.30 25.50
C ASP A 319 -5.17 29.61 26.17
N LEU A 320 -5.13 28.27 26.05
CA LEU A 320 -4.08 27.42 26.59
C LEU A 320 -3.71 26.32 25.60
N VAL A 321 -2.40 26.09 25.43
CA VAL A 321 -1.87 24.93 24.73
C VAL A 321 -1.11 24.01 25.67
N VAL A 322 -1.31 22.71 25.49
CA VAL A 322 -0.69 21.66 26.30
C VAL A 322 0.05 20.71 25.38
N PHE A 323 1.33 20.52 25.61
CA PHE A 323 2.19 19.57 24.89
C PHE A 323 2.50 18.40 25.80
N TYR A 324 2.35 17.17 25.29
CA TYR A 324 2.61 15.94 26.03
C TYR A 324 3.49 15.00 25.19
N ASP A 325 4.76 14.92 25.59
CA ASP A 325 5.87 14.44 24.75
C ASP A 325 6.86 13.58 25.53
N GLY A 326 7.76 12.89 24.81
CA GLY A 326 8.97 12.31 25.36
C GLY A 326 9.31 10.94 24.78
N ALA A 327 8.31 10.11 24.54
CA ALA A 327 8.54 8.76 24.01
C ALA A 327 9.09 8.78 22.58
N ASN A 328 8.49 9.59 21.70
CA ASN A 328 8.92 9.66 20.31
C ASN A 328 10.28 10.36 20.18
N GLU A 329 10.62 11.29 21.07
CA GLU A 329 11.91 11.98 21.11
C GLU A 329 13.04 10.96 21.26
N VAL A 330 12.89 10.01 22.19
CA VAL A 330 13.88 8.95 22.42
C VAL A 330 13.84 7.91 21.29
N LEU A 331 12.66 7.40 20.93
CA LEU A 331 12.51 6.34 19.91
C LEU A 331 13.03 6.74 18.53
N GLN A 332 12.94 8.03 18.17
CA GLN A 332 13.46 8.50 16.88
C GLN A 332 14.98 8.58 16.87
N GLN A 333 15.64 8.87 18.00
CA GLN A 333 17.10 8.89 18.08
C GLN A 333 17.74 7.51 18.09
N GLU A 334 16.99 6.45 18.43
CA GLU A 334 17.49 5.07 18.31
C GLU A 334 17.77 4.68 16.84
N GLN A 335 17.15 5.39 15.90
CA GLN A 335 17.43 5.25 14.48
C GLN A 335 18.68 6.08 14.16
N ALA A 336 19.75 5.41 13.73
CA ALA A 336 20.98 6.10 13.35
C ALA A 336 20.71 7.16 12.27
N SER A 337 21.00 8.43 12.61
CA SER A 337 20.91 9.55 11.67
C SER A 337 22.18 9.63 10.82
N THR A 338 22.03 9.51 9.50
CA THR A 338 23.13 9.68 8.55
C THR A 338 23.40 11.15 8.22
N ALA A 339 22.54 12.06 8.66
CA ALA A 339 22.67 13.50 8.39
C ALA A 339 23.81 14.17 9.17
N GLY A 340 24.43 13.46 10.13
CA GLY A 340 25.52 13.99 10.97
C GLY A 340 25.05 14.89 12.11
N TRP A 341 23.73 14.95 12.36
CA TRP A 341 23.08 15.69 13.44
C TRP A 341 21.90 14.88 13.99
N PRO A 342 21.47 15.12 15.25
CA PRO A 342 20.27 14.52 15.83
C PRO A 342 19.05 14.71 14.92
N THR A 343 18.24 13.66 14.80
CA THR A 343 17.13 13.68 13.85
C THR A 343 15.88 14.33 14.46
N ILE A 344 15.17 15.16 13.70
CA ILE A 344 13.94 15.83 14.18
C ILE A 344 12.68 14.95 14.08
N TYR A 345 12.74 13.94 13.21
CA TYR A 345 11.80 12.81 13.01
C TYR A 345 12.55 11.76 12.19
N ASN A 346 11.94 10.69 11.67
CA ASN A 346 12.64 9.70 10.81
C ASN A 346 13.09 10.25 9.43
N VAL A 347 14.03 11.18 9.39
CA VAL A 347 14.49 11.89 8.16
C VAL A 347 15.13 10.91 7.17
N ASP A 348 15.92 9.95 7.65
CA ASP A 348 16.54 8.94 6.78
C ASP A 348 15.52 7.97 6.17
N GLY A 349 14.49 7.59 6.92
CA GLY A 349 13.40 6.78 6.38
C GLY A 349 12.65 7.53 5.26
N ILE A 350 12.40 8.82 5.45
CA ILE A 350 11.78 9.67 4.43
C ILE A 350 12.72 9.83 3.22
N ALA A 351 14.00 10.13 3.44
CA ALA A 351 14.99 10.27 2.37
C ALA A 351 15.10 8.99 1.54
N ARG A 352 15.13 7.82 2.19
CA ARG A 352 15.15 6.51 1.52
C ARG A 352 13.88 6.27 0.70
N SER A 353 12.72 6.62 1.23
CA SER A 353 11.45 6.49 0.52
C SER A 353 11.43 7.37 -0.75
N LEU A 354 11.88 8.62 -0.64
CA LEU A 354 11.85 9.59 -1.74
C LEU A 354 12.95 9.34 -2.78
N THR A 355 14.18 9.05 -2.34
CA THR A 355 15.38 9.06 -3.19
C THR A 355 15.98 7.66 -3.39
N GLY A 356 15.70 6.72 -2.49
CA GLY A 356 16.38 5.41 -2.41
C GLY A 356 17.71 5.46 -1.66
N ARG A 357 18.05 6.59 -1.05
CA ARG A 357 19.28 6.81 -0.28
C ARG A 357 18.96 7.46 1.05
N ASP A 358 19.85 7.29 2.02
CA ASP A 358 19.78 8.00 3.30
C ASP A 358 20.01 9.51 3.12
N ALA A 359 19.61 10.31 4.11
CA ALA A 359 19.64 11.76 4.03
C ALA A 359 21.08 12.28 3.85
N GLY A 360 22.05 11.76 4.59
CA GLY A 360 23.46 12.14 4.47
C GLY A 360 24.09 11.77 3.12
N ALA A 361 23.63 10.71 2.47
CA ALA A 361 24.09 10.34 1.13
C ALA A 361 23.47 11.24 0.04
N SER A 362 22.24 11.72 0.26
CA SER A 362 21.54 12.59 -0.70
C SER A 362 22.20 13.98 -0.87
N THR A 363 22.90 14.46 0.17
CA THR A 363 23.59 15.76 0.15
C THR A 363 24.94 15.71 -0.55
N ALA A 364 25.66 14.58 -0.47
CA ALA A 364 26.99 14.41 -1.07
C ALA A 364 26.95 14.16 -2.59
N ASP A 365 25.98 13.37 -3.07
CA ASP A 365 25.93 12.92 -4.47
C ASP A 365 24.95 13.71 -5.35
N GLY A 366 24.22 14.66 -4.76
CA GLY A 366 23.11 15.37 -5.40
C GLY A 366 21.95 14.45 -5.81
N PHE A 367 20.87 15.05 -6.32
CA PHE A 367 19.78 14.29 -6.94
C PHE A 367 20.23 13.72 -8.29
N THR A 368 21.00 12.64 -8.27
CA THR A 368 21.14 11.78 -9.44
C THR A 368 19.80 11.07 -9.62
N GLY A 369 18.95 11.61 -10.50
CA GLY A 369 17.65 11.02 -10.83
C GLY A 369 17.83 9.53 -11.14
N ARG A 370 16.95 8.69 -10.58
CA ARG A 370 17.01 7.24 -10.80
C ARG A 370 17.01 6.96 -12.30
N SER A 371 17.98 6.18 -12.78
CA SER A 371 18.02 5.79 -14.18
C SER A 371 16.71 5.09 -14.56
N VAL A 372 16.26 5.27 -15.82
CA VAL A 372 15.04 4.61 -16.33
C VAL A 372 15.13 3.09 -16.14
N ALA A 373 16.33 2.53 -16.26
CA ALA A 373 16.60 1.12 -15.98
C ALA A 373 16.38 0.74 -14.51
N GLY A 374 16.81 1.59 -13.56
CA GLY A 374 16.54 1.40 -12.13
C GLY A 374 15.05 1.45 -11.81
N GLN A 375 14.32 2.42 -12.36
CA GLN A 375 12.87 2.53 -12.18
C GLN A 375 12.10 1.32 -12.73
N LEU A 376 12.52 0.82 -13.91
CA LEU A 376 11.96 -0.41 -14.51
C LEU A 376 12.30 -1.66 -13.69
N SER A 377 13.52 -1.74 -13.16
CA SER A 377 13.95 -2.83 -12.29
C SER A 377 13.14 -2.88 -11.00
N ASP A 378 12.93 -1.75 -10.32
CA ASP A 378 12.13 -1.69 -9.08
C ASP A 378 10.67 -2.03 -9.35
N TRP A 379 10.12 -1.53 -10.46
CA TRP A 379 8.77 -1.85 -10.88
C TRP A 379 8.59 -3.35 -11.15
N TYR A 380 9.58 -3.97 -11.80
CA TYR A 380 9.58 -5.40 -12.10
C TYR A 380 9.78 -6.24 -10.84
N THR A 381 10.80 -5.96 -10.02
CA THR A 381 11.11 -6.72 -8.79
C THR A 381 10.01 -6.62 -7.73
N SER A 382 9.29 -5.50 -7.65
CA SER A 382 8.11 -5.36 -6.77
C SER A 382 6.91 -6.19 -7.22
N ARG A 383 6.84 -6.58 -8.49
CA ARG A 383 5.71 -7.31 -9.12
C ARG A 383 6.03 -8.74 -9.52
N SER A 384 7.32 -9.12 -9.55
CA SER A 384 7.81 -10.45 -9.91
C SER A 384 7.52 -11.50 -8.83
N MET A 385 7.07 -12.70 -9.24
CA MET A 385 6.88 -13.84 -8.33
C MET A 385 8.21 -14.50 -7.98
N VAL A 386 9.17 -14.53 -8.90
CA VAL A 386 10.52 -15.07 -8.63
C VAL A 386 11.21 -14.28 -7.52
N PHE A 387 11.16 -12.94 -7.56
CA PHE A 387 11.72 -12.11 -6.49
C PHE A 387 10.95 -12.22 -5.18
N ARG A 388 9.63 -12.44 -5.22
CA ARG A 388 8.82 -12.68 -4.02
C ARG A 388 9.09 -14.06 -3.43
N ALA A 389 9.20 -15.09 -4.24
CA ALA A 389 9.60 -16.44 -3.83
C ALA A 389 11.01 -16.41 -3.25
N ALA A 390 11.96 -15.74 -3.92
CA ALA A 390 13.31 -15.54 -3.41
C ALA A 390 13.34 -14.76 -2.08
N ARG A 391 12.50 -13.72 -1.92
CA ARG A 391 12.38 -12.98 -0.65
C ARG A 391 11.70 -13.82 0.44
N SER A 392 10.70 -14.63 0.11
CA SER A 392 10.05 -15.54 1.07
C SER A 392 10.94 -16.71 1.48
N ILE A 393 11.79 -17.21 0.57
CA ILE A 393 12.80 -18.24 0.84
C ILE A 393 13.97 -17.62 1.63
N ARG A 394 14.39 -16.39 1.35
CA ARG A 394 15.32 -15.64 2.21
C ARG A 394 14.77 -15.27 3.58
N GLY A 395 13.46 -15.06 3.68
CA GLY A 395 12.77 -14.88 4.96
C GLY A 395 12.65 -16.19 5.75
N ALA A 396 12.49 -17.32 5.06
CA ALA A 396 12.36 -18.65 5.67
C ALA A 396 13.70 -19.33 5.98
N PHE A 397 14.73 -19.07 5.17
CA PHE A 397 16.13 -19.42 5.42
C PHE A 397 16.84 -18.11 5.72
N GLY A 398 16.75 -17.68 6.98
CA GLY A 398 17.12 -16.36 7.44
C GLY A 398 18.32 -15.78 6.69
N GLU A 399 18.13 -14.60 6.11
CA GLU A 399 19.23 -13.78 5.63
C GLU A 399 20.29 -13.75 6.72
N SER A 400 21.40 -14.46 6.46
CA SER A 400 22.70 -13.99 6.91
C SER A 400 22.76 -12.56 6.41
N ARG A 401 22.61 -11.61 7.34
CA ARG A 401 22.99 -10.20 7.17
C ARG A 401 24.19 -10.19 6.25
N ALA A 402 24.03 -9.76 5.00
CA ALA A 402 25.16 -9.29 4.23
C ALA A 402 25.78 -8.24 5.15
N THR A 403 26.98 -8.54 5.68
CA THR A 403 27.60 -7.90 6.84
C THR A 403 27.17 -6.44 6.90
N GLU A 404 26.08 -6.18 7.62
CA GLU A 404 25.81 -4.82 8.05
C GLU A 404 27.07 -4.46 8.82
N PRO A 405 27.67 -3.28 8.59
CA PRO A 405 28.68 -2.80 9.52
C PRO A 405 28.10 -3.08 10.91
N ALA A 406 28.84 -3.86 11.72
CA ALA A 406 28.36 -4.35 13.01
C ALA A 406 27.58 -3.20 13.64
N PRO A 407 26.29 -3.41 14.03
CA PRO A 407 25.44 -2.31 14.48
C PRO A 407 26.29 -1.52 15.44
N GLN A 408 26.63 -0.28 15.04
CA GLN A 408 27.35 0.63 15.93
C GLN A 408 26.50 0.56 17.19
N ARG A 409 27.07 0.05 18.29
CA ARG A 409 26.34 -0.02 19.55
C ARG A 409 25.81 1.38 19.75
N THR A 410 24.52 1.57 19.56
CA THR A 410 23.89 2.86 19.69
C THR A 410 24.18 3.25 21.13
N ASP A 411 24.99 4.29 21.31
CA ASP A 411 25.29 4.79 22.63
C ASP A 411 23.99 5.36 23.19
N LEU A 412 23.31 4.58 24.04
CA LEU A 412 21.99 4.94 24.57
C LEU A 412 22.06 6.25 25.35
N ASP A 413 23.19 6.55 25.98
CA ASP A 413 23.40 7.82 26.65
C ASP A 413 23.45 8.99 25.64
N GLN A 414 24.07 8.77 24.47
CA GLN A 414 24.02 9.74 23.37
C GLN A 414 22.61 9.88 22.78
N VAL A 415 21.85 8.79 22.63
CA VAL A 415 20.44 8.82 22.19
C VAL A 415 19.63 9.72 23.12
N GLY A 416 19.81 9.58 24.43
CA GLY A 416 19.13 10.42 25.41
C GLY A 416 19.52 11.90 25.31
N ARG A 417 20.81 12.19 25.15
CA ARG A 417 21.30 13.57 24.90
C ARG A 417 20.73 14.18 23.63
N ASP A 418 20.70 13.42 22.54
CA ASP A 418 20.19 13.85 21.25
C ASP A 418 18.69 14.11 21.32
N ALA A 419 17.94 13.26 22.03
CA ALA A 419 16.51 13.41 22.25
C ALA A 419 16.21 14.69 23.02
N ALA A 420 16.88 14.92 24.16
CA ALA A 420 16.73 16.14 24.94
C ALA A 420 17.12 17.39 24.16
N THR A 421 18.21 17.34 23.39
CA THR A 421 18.67 18.47 22.56
C THR A 421 17.62 18.90 21.53
N VAL A 422 17.01 17.93 20.84
CA VAL A 422 15.96 18.21 19.84
C VAL A 422 14.69 18.70 20.52
N TYR A 423 14.29 18.07 21.62
CA TYR A 423 13.08 18.40 22.37
C TYR A 423 13.12 19.82 22.94
N LEU A 424 14.17 20.17 23.70
CA LEU A 424 14.31 21.50 24.31
C LEU A 424 14.29 22.62 23.25
N ARG A 425 14.91 22.38 22.09
CA ARG A 425 14.86 23.31 20.96
C ARG A 425 13.44 23.46 20.39
N ALA A 426 12.66 22.39 20.34
CA ALA A 426 11.25 22.45 19.92
C ALA A 426 10.41 23.22 20.95
N SER A 427 10.63 22.95 22.24
CA SER A 427 9.96 23.66 23.36
C SER A 427 10.21 25.16 23.32
N ASP A 428 11.41 25.61 22.97
CA ASP A 428 11.72 27.04 22.78
C ASP A 428 10.90 27.68 21.65
N ILE A 429 10.73 26.95 20.53
CA ILE A 429 9.89 27.41 19.40
C ILE A 429 8.43 27.53 19.83
N VAL A 430 7.93 26.53 20.59
CA VAL A 430 6.57 26.53 21.13
C VAL A 430 6.38 27.73 22.06
N ARG A 431 7.24 27.91 23.06
CA ARG A 431 7.17 29.03 24.02
C ARG A 431 7.23 30.38 23.31
N SER A 432 8.17 30.56 22.39
CA SER A 432 8.30 31.81 21.62
C SER A 432 7.07 32.11 20.76
N THR A 433 6.47 31.08 20.16
CA THR A 433 5.25 31.22 19.37
C THR A 433 4.04 31.55 20.24
N ALA A 434 3.91 30.88 21.40
CA ALA A 434 2.84 31.13 22.36
C ALA A 434 2.93 32.55 22.94
N GLU A 435 4.11 32.99 23.37
CA GLU A 435 4.35 34.34 23.90
C GLU A 435 3.97 35.43 22.89
N ARG A 436 4.42 35.30 21.63
CA ARG A 436 4.08 36.26 20.55
C ARG A 436 2.59 36.36 20.27
N ARG A 437 1.82 35.34 20.63
CA ARG A 437 0.39 35.22 20.36
C ARG A 437 -0.47 35.42 21.61
N GLY A 438 0.14 35.62 22.78
CA GLY A 438 -0.58 35.76 24.05
C GLY A 438 -1.29 34.48 24.50
N ILE A 439 -0.76 33.31 24.12
CA ILE A 439 -1.34 31.99 24.43
C ILE A 439 -0.60 31.39 25.63
N GLY A 440 -1.33 30.88 26.63
CA GLY A 440 -0.71 30.14 27.74
C GLY A 440 -0.16 28.79 27.28
N VAL A 441 0.97 28.33 27.83
CA VAL A 441 1.63 27.08 27.40
C VAL A 441 2.03 26.23 28.61
N HIS A 442 1.79 24.92 28.52
CA HIS A 442 2.39 23.91 29.41
C HIS A 442 2.97 22.74 28.62
N LEU A 443 4.15 22.31 29.03
CA LEU A 443 4.88 21.19 28.46
C LEU A 443 4.97 20.07 29.49
N PHE A 444 4.64 18.85 29.10
CA PHE A 444 4.71 17.67 29.95
C PHE A 444 5.64 16.62 29.35
N TRP A 445 6.58 16.13 30.15
CA TRP A 445 7.41 14.98 29.80
C TRP A 445 6.78 13.69 30.32
N GLN A 446 6.37 12.82 29.40
CA GLN A 446 5.42 11.74 29.64
C GLN A 446 6.01 10.50 30.35
N PRO A 447 5.17 9.69 31.02
CA PRO A 447 5.50 8.33 31.45
C PRO A 447 5.91 7.39 30.31
N VAL A 448 6.83 6.49 30.63
CA VAL A 448 7.24 5.33 29.82
C VAL A 448 7.40 4.13 30.76
N PRO A 449 6.94 2.91 30.39
CA PRO A 449 7.08 1.72 31.20
C PRO A 449 8.56 1.39 31.44
N ASP A 450 8.87 0.90 32.65
CA ASP A 450 10.23 0.51 33.04
C ASP A 450 11.33 1.56 32.75
N TRP A 451 11.00 2.86 32.70
CA TRP A 451 11.90 3.92 32.22
C TRP A 451 13.27 3.94 32.91
N ARG A 452 13.35 3.60 34.21
CA ARG A 452 14.60 3.52 34.99
C ARG A 452 15.61 2.51 34.47
N ARG A 453 15.18 1.54 33.65
CA ARG A 453 16.04 0.53 33.03
C ARG A 453 16.55 0.96 31.66
N ASN A 454 15.97 2.00 31.06
CA ASN A 454 16.37 2.50 29.76
C ASN A 454 17.29 3.72 29.93
N VAL A 455 18.58 3.54 29.67
CA VAL A 455 19.61 4.60 29.81
C VAL A 455 19.26 5.82 28.96
N ALA A 456 18.74 5.65 27.74
CA ALA A 456 18.38 6.77 26.88
C ALA A 456 17.23 7.60 27.46
N VAL A 457 16.21 6.93 28.00
CA VAL A 457 15.08 7.61 28.66
C VAL A 457 15.53 8.31 29.94
N VAL A 458 16.38 7.68 30.75
CA VAL A 458 16.94 8.30 31.97
C VAL A 458 17.73 9.56 31.62
N THR A 459 18.70 9.46 30.71
CA THR A 459 19.53 10.60 30.30
C THR A 459 18.68 11.74 29.72
N ALA A 460 17.73 11.43 28.83
CA ALA A 460 16.83 12.46 28.28
C ALA A 460 16.00 13.12 29.38
N THR A 461 15.42 12.33 30.28
CA THR A 461 14.57 12.82 31.37
C THR A 461 15.36 13.71 32.33
N ASP A 462 16.59 13.34 32.68
CA ASP A 462 17.42 14.12 33.60
C ASP A 462 17.78 15.48 33.00
N LEU A 463 18.11 15.54 31.71
CA LEU A 463 18.38 16.80 30.99
C LEU A 463 17.13 17.66 30.83
N VAL A 464 15.98 17.06 30.50
CA VAL A 464 14.71 17.80 30.36
C VAL A 464 14.26 18.36 31.70
N ARG A 465 14.55 17.66 32.81
CA ARG A 465 14.23 18.12 34.18
C ARG A 465 15.03 19.36 34.59
N GLU A 466 16.09 19.72 33.90
CA GLU A 466 16.83 20.97 34.16
C GLU A 466 16.06 22.23 33.73
N ASP A 467 15.03 22.09 32.89
CA ASP A 467 14.11 23.18 32.52
C ASP A 467 12.87 23.18 33.43
N ASP A 468 12.79 24.14 34.34
CA ASP A 468 11.71 24.26 35.33
C ASP A 468 10.32 24.52 34.72
N ASP A 469 10.25 24.95 33.44
CA ASP A 469 8.99 25.18 32.74
C ASP A 469 8.36 23.87 32.20
N ILE A 470 9.08 22.75 32.30
CA ILE A 470 8.64 21.45 31.80
C ILE A 470 8.22 20.57 32.97
N ALA A 471 6.94 20.23 33.01
CA ALA A 471 6.39 19.34 34.02
C ALA A 471 6.79 17.88 33.73
N VAL A 472 7.86 17.41 34.37
CA VAL A 472 8.30 16.02 34.25
C VAL A 472 7.41 15.11 35.09
N ILE A 473 6.54 14.35 34.41
CA ILE A 473 5.59 13.40 35.01
C ILE A 473 5.92 11.95 34.64
N ILE A 474 7.19 11.66 34.33
CA ILE A 474 7.71 10.33 33.96
C ILE A 474 7.31 9.21 34.93
N ASP A 475 7.07 9.55 36.19
CA ASP A 475 6.73 8.68 37.30
C ASP A 475 5.22 8.49 37.53
N ALA A 476 4.36 9.17 36.76
CA ALA A 476 2.91 9.16 37.01
C ALA A 476 2.26 7.77 36.96
N LEU A 477 2.90 6.81 36.28
CA LEU A 477 2.46 5.43 36.16
C LEU A 477 3.39 4.43 36.86
N ASP A 478 4.25 4.91 37.76
CA ASP A 478 5.01 4.03 38.65
C ASP A 478 4.04 3.20 39.50
N GLY A 479 4.23 1.87 39.51
CA GLY A 479 3.32 0.93 40.16
C GLY A 479 2.08 0.56 39.35
N HIS A 480 1.84 1.18 38.19
CA HIS A 480 0.70 0.93 37.31
C HIS A 480 1.13 0.32 35.96
N GLN A 481 2.06 -0.66 35.98
CA GLN A 481 2.53 -1.30 34.74
C GLN A 481 1.42 -2.12 34.03
N ASP A 482 0.38 -2.49 34.77
CA ASP A 482 -0.81 -3.20 34.30
C ASP A 482 -1.67 -2.40 33.33
N VAL A 483 -1.51 -1.07 33.24
CA VAL A 483 -2.28 -0.22 32.32
C VAL A 483 -1.65 -0.11 30.94
N TYR A 484 -0.39 -0.53 30.78
CA TYR A 484 0.31 -0.50 29.49
C TYR A 484 -0.01 -1.75 28.66
N PHE A 485 -0.35 -1.54 27.39
CA PHE A 485 -0.53 -2.65 26.43
C PHE A 485 0.62 -2.75 25.43
N ASP A 486 1.52 -1.77 25.38
CA ASP A 486 2.81 -1.84 24.69
C ASP A 486 3.86 -0.93 25.36
N GLN A 487 4.92 -0.57 24.62
CA GLN A 487 6.07 0.16 25.16
C GLN A 487 5.78 1.61 25.54
N VAL A 488 4.62 2.18 25.18
CA VAL A 488 4.31 3.59 25.49
C VAL A 488 2.81 3.84 25.72
N HIS A 489 1.93 3.01 25.14
CA HIS A 489 0.50 3.26 25.15
C HIS A 489 -0.21 2.57 26.32
N THR A 490 -1.23 3.26 26.82
CA THR A 490 -2.03 2.85 27.97
C THR A 490 -3.49 2.67 27.60
N ASN A 491 -4.19 1.83 28.34
CA ASN A 491 -5.64 1.76 28.32
C ASN A 491 -6.28 3.07 28.86
N GLU A 492 -7.61 3.13 28.87
CA GLU A 492 -8.37 4.28 29.36
C GLU A 492 -8.13 4.59 30.85
N VAL A 493 -7.77 3.59 31.67
CA VAL A 493 -7.42 3.80 33.09
C VAL A 493 -6.09 4.54 33.21
N GLY A 494 -5.08 4.13 32.44
CA GLY A 494 -3.79 4.83 32.41
C GLY A 494 -3.93 6.26 31.88
N ALA A 495 -4.76 6.48 30.86
CA ALA A 495 -5.08 7.81 30.35
C ALA A 495 -5.64 8.73 31.45
N ARG A 496 -6.59 8.22 32.25
CA ARG A 496 -7.18 8.95 33.37
C ARG A 496 -6.14 9.29 34.46
N ILE A 497 -5.29 8.35 34.85
CA ILE A 497 -4.24 8.60 35.86
C ILE A 497 -3.28 9.70 35.39
N VAL A 498 -2.87 9.66 34.12
CA VAL A 498 -2.02 10.71 33.53
C VAL A 498 -2.76 12.05 33.50
N ALA A 499 -4.02 12.07 33.07
CA ALA A 499 -4.85 13.27 33.06
C ALA A 499 -4.99 13.89 34.46
N GLU A 500 -5.22 13.09 35.50
CA GLU A 500 -5.26 13.55 36.90
C GLU A 500 -3.92 14.17 37.33
N ARG A 501 -2.80 13.56 36.95
CA ARG A 501 -1.47 14.10 37.24
C ARG A 501 -1.21 15.42 36.54
N MET A 502 -1.61 15.56 35.27
CA MET A 502 -1.50 16.81 34.51
C MET A 502 -2.44 17.89 35.05
N TRP A 503 -3.66 17.51 35.46
CA TRP A 503 -4.67 18.43 35.96
C TRP A 503 -4.24 19.17 37.22
N ALA A 504 -3.42 18.55 38.07
CA ALA A 504 -2.83 19.21 39.23
C ALA A 504 -2.04 20.49 38.86
N THR A 505 -1.43 20.51 37.66
CA THR A 505 -0.73 21.68 37.12
C THR A 505 -1.67 22.58 36.31
N LEU A 506 -2.60 22.00 35.54
CA LEU A 506 -3.45 22.76 34.61
C LEU A 506 -4.65 23.46 35.24
N ALA A 507 -5.18 22.96 36.36
CA ALA A 507 -6.36 23.51 37.02
C ALA A 507 -6.30 25.04 37.29
N PRO A 508 -5.22 25.59 37.90
CA PRO A 508 -5.13 27.03 38.14
C PRO A 508 -4.98 27.88 36.87
N GLU A 509 -4.56 27.28 35.77
CA GLU A 509 -4.32 27.95 34.48
C GLU A 509 -5.62 28.04 33.69
N VAL A 510 -6.35 26.93 33.64
CA VAL A 510 -7.71 26.86 33.10
C VAL A 510 -8.65 27.81 33.85
N ALA A 511 -8.52 27.92 35.17
CA ALA A 511 -9.31 28.87 35.96
C ALA A 511 -8.98 30.35 35.66
N ARG A 512 -7.76 30.65 35.19
CA ARG A 512 -7.34 32.00 34.79
C ARG A 512 -7.72 32.37 33.36
N ALA A 513 -7.92 31.37 32.51
CA ALA A 513 -8.30 31.55 31.11
C ALA A 513 -9.80 31.86 30.93
N ARG A 514 -10.61 31.68 31.98
CA ARG A 514 -12.02 32.12 32.05
C ARG A 514 -12.10 33.55 32.54
#